data_AF-A0A965A717-F1
#
_entry.id   AF-A0A965A717-F1
#
_cell.length_a   1.000
_cell.length_b   1.000
_cell.length_c   1.000
_cell.angle_alpha   90.00
_cell.angle_beta   90.00
_cell.angle_gamma   90.00
#
_symmetry.space_group_name_H-M   'P 1'
#
loop_
_entity.id
_entity.type
_entity.pdbx_description
1 polymer ?
#
loop_
_entity_poly.entity_id
_entity_poly.type
_entity_poly.pdbx_seq_one_letter_code
_entity_poly.pdbx_strand_id
1 'polypeptide(L)'
;MSIFSRLKKSSVKVTPAVKELVGNMRYELIPMKSIEQGILDLPNGAPVSVTCSPAKGIAATQEISARLIAAGHEVVPHFAARLVESREHVTKLASWVREQGIKEVFLIAGDAEKPAGPYKDGVELLRDFLDSNSGVDRVGFGSYPDGHAFISREDLSTALHHKQKLLEEAGVQGLASTQMCFDIALIRSWLEQERNNGFKMPIQLG
;
A
#
# COMPACT_ATOMS: atom_id res chain seq x y z
N MET A 1 8.45 -36.07 -29.18
CA MET A 1 8.91 -36.02 -27.78
C MET A 1 8.37 -34.74 -27.17
N SER A 2 7.50 -34.85 -26.15
CA SER A 2 6.88 -33.67 -25.51
C SER A 2 7.81 -33.08 -24.44
N ILE A 3 8.15 -31.80 -24.59
CA ILE A 3 9.01 -31.00 -23.69
C ILE A 3 8.37 -30.74 -22.31
N PHE A 4 7.13 -31.18 -22.06
CA PHE A 4 6.42 -30.90 -20.81
C PHE A 4 6.57 -31.95 -19.70
N SER A 5 7.47 -32.94 -19.85
CA SER A 5 7.73 -33.89 -18.77
C SER A 5 8.78 -33.33 -17.79
N ARG A 6 8.37 -33.14 -16.53
CA ARG A 6 9.18 -32.86 -15.31
C ARG A 6 9.15 -31.41 -14.78
N LEU A 7 7.96 -30.90 -14.51
CA LEU A 7 7.77 -30.22 -13.21
C LEU A 7 7.19 -31.29 -12.28
N LYS A 8 8.00 -31.78 -11.33
CA LYS A 8 7.46 -32.54 -10.19
C LYS A 8 6.43 -31.61 -9.55
N LYS A 9 5.14 -31.98 -9.58
CA LYS A 9 4.12 -31.35 -8.75
C LYS A 9 4.55 -31.56 -7.30
N SER A 10 5.29 -30.61 -6.77
CA SER A 10 5.48 -30.43 -5.35
C SER A 10 4.09 -30.19 -4.79
N SER A 11 3.53 -31.16 -4.07
CA SER A 11 2.32 -30.92 -3.29
C SER A 11 2.70 -29.96 -2.17
N VAL A 12 2.49 -28.66 -2.39
CA VAL A 12 2.63 -27.67 -1.32
C VAL A 12 1.69 -28.12 -0.21
N LYS A 13 2.23 -28.48 0.96
CA LYS A 13 1.40 -28.75 2.13
C LYS A 13 0.73 -27.43 2.50
N VAL A 14 -0.60 -27.39 2.37
CA VAL A 14 -1.40 -26.24 2.81
C VAL A 14 -1.41 -26.24 4.33
N THR A 15 -0.51 -25.46 4.92
CA THR A 15 -0.43 -25.25 6.37
C THR A 15 -1.47 -24.21 6.82
N PRO A 16 -1.79 -24.10 8.12
CA PRO A 16 -2.60 -23.00 8.64
C PRO A 16 -2.07 -21.62 8.23
N ALA A 17 -0.74 -21.43 8.27
CA ALA A 17 -0.09 -20.18 7.85
C ALA A 17 -0.33 -19.88 6.36
N VAL A 18 -0.30 -20.89 5.48
CA VAL A 18 -0.62 -20.69 4.05
C VAL A 18 -2.09 -20.30 3.87
N LYS A 19 -3.01 -20.92 4.62
CA LYS A 19 -4.43 -20.56 4.59
C LYS A 19 -4.67 -19.13 5.07
N GLU A 20 -4.00 -18.72 6.14
CA GLU A 20 -4.09 -17.37 6.68
C GLU A 20 -3.54 -16.34 5.69
N LEU A 21 -2.39 -16.60 5.07
CA LEU A 21 -1.80 -15.72 4.05
C LEU A 21 -2.76 -15.50 2.87
N VAL A 22 -3.31 -16.59 2.32
CA VAL A 22 -4.23 -16.52 1.17
C VAL A 22 -5.58 -15.96 1.58
N GLY A 23 -6.07 -16.28 2.78
CA GLY A 23 -7.34 -15.78 3.29
C GLY A 23 -7.35 -14.28 3.56
N ASN A 24 -6.18 -13.71 3.90
CA ASN A 24 -6.00 -12.29 4.17
C ASN A 24 -5.38 -11.53 2.98
N MET A 25 -5.33 -12.14 1.79
CA MET A 25 -4.74 -11.48 0.62
C MET A 25 -5.59 -10.29 0.16
N ARG A 26 -4.93 -9.31 -0.44
CA ARG A 26 -5.56 -8.15 -1.08
C ARG A 26 -5.22 -8.15 -2.56
N TYR A 27 -6.18 -7.79 -3.39
CA TYR A 27 -5.96 -7.58 -4.82
C TYR A 27 -5.50 -6.14 -5.04
N GLU A 28 -4.44 -5.91 -5.83
CA GLU A 28 -4.05 -4.56 -6.24
C GLU A 28 -4.43 -4.33 -7.70
N LEU A 29 -5.25 -3.29 -7.95
CA LEU A 29 -5.61 -2.84 -9.28
C LEU A 29 -4.81 -1.60 -9.67
N ILE A 30 -4.10 -1.72 -10.79
CA ILE A 30 -3.33 -0.63 -11.38
C ILE A 30 -4.18 0.03 -12.49
N PRO A 31 -4.36 1.37 -12.49
CA PRO A 31 -5.12 2.11 -13.51
C PRO A 31 -4.51 2.09 -14.93
N MET A 32 -4.48 0.92 -15.55
CA MET A 32 -3.94 0.66 -16.89
C MET A 32 -5.06 0.33 -17.89
N LYS A 33 -4.70 0.03 -19.14
CA LYS A 33 -5.66 -0.32 -20.21
C LYS A 33 -6.55 -1.52 -19.84
N SER A 34 -6.07 -2.42 -19.00
CA SER A 34 -6.76 -3.63 -18.54
C SER A 34 -7.67 -3.41 -17.32
N ILE A 35 -7.83 -2.17 -16.83
CA ILE A 35 -8.56 -1.91 -15.58
C ILE A 35 -9.99 -2.45 -15.61
N GLU A 36 -10.71 -2.30 -16.72
CA GLU A 36 -12.09 -2.78 -16.84
C GLU A 36 -12.17 -4.30 -16.68
N GLN A 37 -11.26 -5.05 -17.32
CA GLN A 37 -11.20 -6.50 -17.16
C GLN A 37 -10.77 -6.87 -15.73
N GLY A 38 -9.79 -6.16 -15.17
CA GLY A 38 -9.33 -6.40 -13.80
C GLY A 38 -10.45 -6.24 -12.77
N ILE A 39 -11.34 -5.26 -12.94
CA ILE A 39 -12.52 -5.09 -12.09
C ILE A 39 -13.49 -6.27 -12.23
N LEU A 40 -13.73 -6.74 -13.46
CA LEU A 40 -14.63 -7.87 -13.72
C LEU A 40 -14.09 -9.21 -13.19
N ASP A 41 -12.77 -9.35 -13.11
CA ASP A 41 -12.11 -10.57 -12.63
C ASP A 41 -12.02 -10.66 -11.10
N LEU A 42 -12.39 -9.60 -10.37
CA LEU A 42 -12.37 -9.61 -8.91
C LEU A 42 -13.42 -10.56 -8.34
N PRO A 43 -13.06 -11.36 -7.31
CA PRO A 43 -14.07 -12.05 -6.52
C PRO A 43 -15.01 -11.04 -5.83
N ASN A 44 -16.30 -11.37 -5.76
CA ASN A 44 -17.30 -10.52 -5.10
C ASN A 44 -16.87 -10.14 -3.68
N GLY A 45 -16.87 -8.85 -3.37
CA GLY A 45 -16.53 -8.33 -2.05
C GLY A 45 -15.06 -8.49 -1.65
N ALA A 46 -14.17 -8.87 -2.58
CA ALA A 46 -12.74 -8.94 -2.29
C ALA A 46 -12.19 -7.58 -1.83
N PRO A 47 -11.21 -7.55 -0.90
CA PRO A 47 -10.49 -6.33 -0.55
C PRO A 47 -9.57 -5.91 -1.70
N VAL A 48 -9.65 -4.64 -2.09
CA VAL A 48 -8.95 -4.10 -3.27
C VAL A 48 -8.12 -2.87 -2.91
N SER A 49 -6.83 -2.92 -3.19
CA SER A 49 -5.97 -1.74 -3.26
C SER A 49 -6.05 -1.12 -4.66
N VAL A 50 -6.12 0.21 -4.74
CA VAL A 50 -6.12 0.92 -6.04
C VAL A 50 -4.88 1.79 -6.14
N THR A 51 -3.99 1.45 -7.07
CA THR A 51 -2.71 2.16 -7.24
C THR A 51 -2.93 3.58 -7.75
N CYS A 52 -2.05 4.49 -7.35
CA CYS A 52 -1.97 5.85 -7.88
C CYS A 52 -0.72 5.98 -8.75
N SER A 53 -0.90 6.09 -10.07
CA SER A 53 0.21 6.25 -11.01
C SER A 53 0.39 7.71 -11.43
N PRO A 54 1.63 8.19 -11.65
CA PRO A 54 1.86 9.55 -12.14
C PRO A 54 1.13 9.86 -13.44
N ALA A 55 0.99 8.87 -14.33
CA ALA A 55 0.34 9.03 -15.62
C ALA A 55 -1.18 9.24 -15.54
N LYS A 56 -1.84 8.77 -14.46
CA LYS A 56 -3.29 8.85 -14.29
C LYS A 56 -3.72 9.81 -13.20
N GLY A 57 -2.86 10.08 -12.23
CA GLY A 57 -3.13 10.98 -11.13
C GLY A 57 -4.04 10.39 -10.05
N ILE A 58 -4.26 11.18 -9.00
CA ILE A 58 -5.10 10.80 -7.85
C ILE A 58 -6.57 10.71 -8.25
N ALA A 59 -7.04 11.57 -9.16
CA ALA A 59 -8.45 11.57 -9.59
C ALA A 59 -8.89 10.23 -10.19
N ALA A 60 -8.02 9.57 -10.98
CA ALA A 60 -8.32 8.24 -11.53
C ALA A 60 -8.43 7.18 -10.43
N THR A 61 -7.55 7.23 -9.42
CA THR A 61 -7.63 6.36 -8.24
C THR A 61 -8.95 6.57 -7.50
N GLN A 62 -9.39 7.83 -7.30
CA GLN A 62 -10.66 8.14 -6.65
C GLN A 62 -11.86 7.63 -7.46
N GLU A 63 -11.87 7.82 -8.78
CA GLU A 63 -12.94 7.34 -9.67
C GLU A 63 -13.08 5.82 -9.62
N ILE A 64 -11.96 5.09 -9.77
CA ILE A 64 -11.94 3.62 -9.72
C ILE A 64 -12.39 3.14 -8.33
N SER A 65 -11.91 3.79 -7.26
CA SER A 65 -12.28 3.43 -5.89
C SER A 65 -13.77 3.61 -5.64
N ALA A 66 -14.36 4.72 -6.06
CA ALA A 66 -15.80 4.96 -5.92
C ALA A 66 -16.64 3.92 -6.67
N ARG A 67 -16.21 3.52 -7.88
CA ARG A 67 -16.86 2.44 -8.65
C ARG A 67 -16.80 1.10 -7.92
N LEU A 68 -15.65 0.74 -7.35
CA LEU A 68 -15.46 -0.50 -6.60
C LEU A 68 -16.28 -0.52 -5.30
N ILE A 69 -16.34 0.60 -4.58
CA ILE A 69 -17.18 0.76 -3.38
C ILE A 69 -18.65 0.59 -3.75
N ALA A 70 -19.12 1.22 -4.83
CA ALA A 70 -20.48 1.06 -5.33
C ALA A 70 -20.81 -0.39 -5.76
N ALA A 71 -19.78 -1.15 -6.19
CA ALA A 71 -19.88 -2.58 -6.49
C ALA A 71 -19.78 -3.49 -5.24
N GLY A 72 -19.61 -2.93 -4.04
CA GLY A 72 -19.61 -3.67 -2.78
C GLY A 72 -18.25 -4.20 -2.31
N HIS A 73 -17.15 -3.67 -2.85
CA HIS A 73 -15.80 -4.02 -2.40
C HIS A 73 -15.34 -3.15 -1.22
N GLU A 74 -14.53 -3.73 -0.33
CA GLU A 74 -13.68 -2.95 0.57
C GLU A 74 -12.48 -2.41 -0.20
N VAL A 75 -12.27 -1.08 -0.19
CA VAL A 75 -11.27 -0.43 -1.04
C VAL A 75 -10.25 0.35 -0.22
N VAL A 76 -8.99 0.21 -0.61
CA VAL A 76 -7.83 0.95 -0.09
C VAL A 76 -7.23 1.79 -1.20
N PRO A 77 -7.61 3.08 -1.33
CA PRO A 77 -7.03 3.96 -2.34
C PRO A 77 -5.58 4.30 -1.97
N HIS A 78 -4.70 4.31 -2.96
CA HIS A 78 -3.35 4.82 -2.80
C HIS A 78 -3.34 6.33 -3.03
N PHE A 79 -2.63 7.08 -2.19
CA PHE A 79 -2.32 8.49 -2.43
C PHE A 79 -0.81 8.67 -2.53
N ALA A 80 -0.37 9.06 -3.73
CA ALA A 80 1.01 9.37 -4.02
C ALA A 80 1.34 10.80 -3.61
N ALA A 81 2.20 10.97 -2.59
CA ALA A 81 2.59 12.26 -2.03
C ALA A 81 3.08 13.25 -3.09
N ARG A 82 3.89 12.80 -4.04
CA ARG A 82 4.44 13.66 -5.10
C ARG A 82 3.38 14.16 -6.10
N LEU A 83 2.15 13.66 -6.04
CA LEU A 83 1.01 14.16 -6.82
C LEU A 83 0.05 15.04 -5.99
N VAL A 84 0.29 15.17 -4.68
CA VAL A 84 -0.50 16.05 -3.81
C VAL A 84 -0.02 17.48 -3.95
N GLU A 85 -0.94 18.35 -4.30
CA GLU A 85 -0.66 19.72 -4.76
C GLU A 85 -0.47 20.72 -3.60
N SER A 86 -1.13 20.49 -2.46
CA SER A 86 -1.11 21.41 -1.32
C SER A 86 -1.69 20.78 -0.06
N ARG A 87 -1.56 21.46 1.08
CA ARG A 87 -2.25 21.10 2.34
C ARG A 87 -3.77 21.09 2.18
N GLU A 88 -4.31 22.04 1.40
CA GLU A 88 -5.75 22.06 1.08
C GLU A 88 -6.16 20.81 0.29
N HIS A 89 -5.31 20.34 -0.64
CA HIS A 89 -5.55 19.08 -1.34
C HIS A 89 -5.58 17.91 -0.35
N VAL A 90 -4.69 17.85 0.65
CA VAL A 90 -4.75 16.81 1.70
C VAL A 90 -6.10 16.84 2.45
N THR A 91 -6.59 18.02 2.84
CA THR A 91 -7.90 18.15 3.49
C THR A 91 -9.04 17.67 2.58
N LYS A 92 -8.98 17.94 1.28
CA LYS A 92 -9.95 17.43 0.29
C LYS A 92 -9.90 15.91 0.17
N LEU A 93 -8.71 15.31 0.15
CA LEU A 93 -8.55 13.86 0.14
C LEU A 93 -9.13 13.23 1.41
N ALA A 94 -8.84 13.79 2.58
CA ALA A 94 -9.40 13.34 3.86
C ALA A 94 -10.93 13.46 3.90
N SER A 95 -11.50 14.54 3.35
CA SER A 95 -12.97 14.69 3.24
C SER A 95 -13.58 13.63 2.34
N TRP A 96 -12.99 13.42 1.16
CA TRP A 96 -13.45 12.40 0.22
C TRP A 96 -13.38 11.00 0.82
N VAL A 97 -12.29 10.65 1.51
CA VAL A 97 -12.14 9.37 2.23
C VAL A 97 -13.28 9.16 3.23
N ARG A 98 -13.59 10.18 4.03
CA ARG A 98 -14.66 10.14 5.03
C ARG A 98 -16.04 10.02 4.39
N GLU A 99 -16.31 10.78 3.34
CA GLU A 99 -17.58 10.77 2.59
C GLU A 99 -17.85 9.42 1.92
N GLN A 100 -16.81 8.76 1.41
CA GLN A 100 -16.90 7.41 0.84
C GLN A 100 -16.94 6.30 1.90
N GLY A 101 -16.79 6.63 3.19
CA GLY A 101 -16.77 5.66 4.28
C GLY A 101 -15.53 4.74 4.28
N ILE A 102 -14.45 5.16 3.64
CA ILE A 102 -13.21 4.38 3.48
C ILE A 102 -12.51 4.24 4.84
N LYS A 103 -12.13 3.02 5.20
CA LYS A 103 -11.54 2.68 6.51
C LYS A 103 -10.03 2.54 6.49
N GLU A 104 -9.44 2.35 5.32
CA GLU A 104 -7.99 2.26 5.15
C GLU A 104 -7.56 2.99 3.89
N VAL A 105 -6.45 3.71 3.97
CA VAL A 105 -5.77 4.32 2.81
C VAL A 105 -4.32 3.85 2.76
N PHE A 106 -3.70 3.90 1.59
CA PHE A 106 -2.28 3.61 1.44
C PHE A 106 -1.52 4.89 1.04
N LEU A 107 -0.59 5.33 1.87
CA LEU A 107 0.22 6.53 1.60
C LEU A 107 1.62 6.14 1.13
N ILE A 108 1.99 6.63 -0.05
CA ILE A 108 3.27 6.33 -0.70
C ILE A 108 3.90 7.61 -1.24
N ALA A 109 5.22 7.65 -1.36
CA ALA A 109 5.89 8.79 -1.99
C ALA A 109 5.43 8.98 -3.45
N GLY A 110 5.33 7.87 -4.19
CA GLY A 110 4.99 7.85 -5.62
C GLY A 110 6.19 8.18 -6.52
N ASP A 111 6.02 7.92 -7.82
CA ASP A 111 7.13 7.92 -8.79
C ASP A 111 7.20 9.17 -9.67
N ALA A 112 6.41 10.21 -9.37
CA ALA A 112 6.42 11.44 -10.16
C ALA A 112 7.78 12.16 -10.03
N GLU A 113 8.46 12.40 -11.14
CA GLU A 113 9.83 12.97 -11.13
C GLU A 113 9.90 14.31 -10.37
N LYS A 114 8.91 15.19 -10.57
CA LYS A 114 8.79 16.46 -9.85
C LYS A 114 7.53 16.43 -8.98
N PRO A 115 7.65 16.70 -7.67
CA PRO A 115 6.48 16.90 -6.81
C PRO A 115 5.58 18.01 -7.36
N ALA A 116 4.28 17.77 -7.41
CA ALA A 116 3.27 18.77 -7.78
C ALA A 116 3.08 19.85 -6.71
N GLY A 117 3.41 19.52 -5.46
CA GLY A 117 3.27 20.38 -4.30
C GLY A 117 4.41 20.19 -3.30
N PRO A 118 4.16 20.43 -1.99
CA PRO A 118 5.23 20.46 -0.99
C PRO A 118 5.77 19.07 -0.63
N TYR A 119 5.06 17.98 -0.95
CA TYR A 119 5.35 16.65 -0.45
C TYR A 119 6.33 15.87 -1.35
N LYS A 120 7.54 15.60 -0.84
CA LYS A 120 8.57 14.83 -1.55
C LYS A 120 8.56 13.34 -1.21
N ASP A 121 8.04 13.02 -0.04
CA ASP A 121 7.97 11.67 0.51
C ASP A 121 6.62 11.41 1.21
N GLY A 122 6.41 10.15 1.61
CA GLY A 122 5.17 9.75 2.27
C GLY A 122 5.08 10.13 3.76
N VAL A 123 6.16 10.59 4.39
CA VAL A 123 6.16 10.93 5.83
C VAL A 123 5.46 12.27 6.04
N GLU A 124 5.80 13.28 5.23
CA GLU A 124 5.17 14.60 5.33
C GLU A 124 3.67 14.53 4.96
N LEU A 125 3.33 13.75 3.93
CA LEU A 125 1.93 13.52 3.58
C LEU A 125 1.18 12.84 4.73
N LEU A 126 1.77 11.80 5.34
CA LEU A 126 1.15 11.09 6.46
C LEU A 126 0.82 12.04 7.62
N ARG A 127 1.76 12.91 8.00
CA ARG A 127 1.54 13.88 9.08
C ARG A 127 0.33 14.77 8.80
N ASP A 128 0.33 15.45 7.64
CA ASP A 128 -0.76 16.36 7.29
C ASP A 128 -2.10 15.63 7.08
N PHE A 129 -2.06 14.37 6.62
CA PHE A 129 -3.25 13.55 6.47
C PHE A 129 -3.87 13.14 7.82
N LEU A 130 -3.03 12.79 8.80
CA LEU A 130 -3.48 12.50 10.17
C LEU A 130 -4.13 13.73 10.83
N ASP A 131 -3.58 14.92 10.61
CA ASP A 131 -4.14 16.19 11.10
C ASP A 131 -5.47 16.57 10.42
N SER A 132 -5.80 15.95 9.29
CA SER A 132 -6.98 16.30 8.47
C SER A 132 -8.27 15.56 8.84
N ASN A 133 -8.27 14.76 9.92
CA ASN A 133 -9.43 14.03 10.44
C ASN A 133 -10.20 13.23 9.36
N SER A 134 -9.49 12.37 8.63
CA SER A 134 -10.06 11.50 7.58
C SER A 134 -11.00 10.42 8.11
N GLY A 135 -10.92 10.07 9.40
CA GLY A 135 -11.76 9.04 10.02
C GLY A 135 -11.39 7.61 9.62
N VAL A 136 -10.18 7.39 9.09
CA VAL A 136 -9.65 6.05 8.80
C VAL A 136 -9.27 5.32 10.07
N ASP A 137 -9.43 4.00 10.07
CA ASP A 137 -8.99 3.13 11.17
C ASP A 137 -7.52 2.73 11.00
N ARG A 138 -7.03 2.71 9.74
CA ARG A 138 -5.71 2.22 9.38
C ARG A 138 -5.08 2.99 8.22
N VAL A 139 -3.76 3.14 8.24
CA VAL A 139 -2.96 3.66 7.13
C VAL A 139 -1.89 2.64 6.73
N GLY A 140 -1.95 2.21 5.48
CA GLY A 140 -0.91 1.41 4.84
C GLY A 140 0.23 2.28 4.29
N PHE A 141 1.43 1.73 4.23
CA PHE A 141 2.58 2.37 3.58
C PHE A 141 3.61 1.34 3.09
N GLY A 142 4.41 1.73 2.10
CA GLY A 142 5.44 0.85 1.53
C GLY A 142 6.67 0.64 2.43
N SER A 143 7.24 -0.55 2.36
CA SER A 143 8.54 -0.96 2.93
C SER A 143 9.38 -1.74 1.91
N TYR A 144 10.71 -1.73 2.02
CA TYR A 144 11.60 -2.19 0.95
C TYR A 144 12.69 -3.14 1.49
N PRO A 145 12.41 -4.45 1.63
CA PRO A 145 13.37 -5.40 2.19
C PRO A 145 14.68 -5.51 1.40
N ASP A 146 14.57 -5.50 0.07
CA ASP A 146 15.68 -5.52 -0.88
C ASP A 146 16.31 -4.15 -1.12
N GLY A 147 15.73 -3.08 -0.56
CA GLY A 147 16.19 -1.71 -0.67
C GLY A 147 15.50 -0.93 -1.81
N HIS A 148 16.02 0.25 -2.10
CA HIS A 148 15.46 1.12 -3.13
C HIS A 148 16.58 1.74 -3.97
N ALA A 149 16.39 1.85 -5.28
CA ALA A 149 17.44 2.30 -6.21
C ALA A 149 17.97 3.71 -5.90
N PHE A 150 17.14 4.55 -5.29
CA PHE A 150 17.43 5.96 -5.05
C PHE A 150 17.45 6.38 -3.58
N ILE A 151 17.15 5.47 -2.64
CA ILE A 151 17.04 5.79 -1.21
C ILE A 151 17.95 4.84 -0.44
N SER A 152 18.77 5.39 0.46
CA SER A 152 19.67 4.59 1.28
C SER A 152 18.88 3.66 2.23
N ARG A 153 19.49 2.56 2.66
CA ARG A 153 18.85 1.65 3.64
C ARG A 153 18.58 2.35 4.97
N GLU A 154 19.46 3.26 5.38
CA GLU A 154 19.30 4.05 6.60
C GLU A 154 18.10 5.00 6.51
N ASP A 155 17.93 5.70 5.38
CA ASP A 155 16.78 6.59 5.16
C ASP A 155 15.48 5.81 5.07
N LEU A 156 15.49 4.63 4.44
CA LEU A 156 14.33 3.73 4.38
C LEU A 156 13.89 3.30 5.78
N SER A 157 14.83 2.86 6.62
CA SER A 157 14.54 2.47 8.01
C SER A 157 14.06 3.68 8.81
N THR A 158 14.76 4.82 8.72
CA THR A 158 14.37 6.07 9.40
C THR A 158 12.94 6.48 9.04
N ALA A 159 12.58 6.47 7.75
CA ALA A 159 11.23 6.79 7.30
C ALA A 159 10.19 5.79 7.82
N LEU A 160 10.53 4.49 7.86
CA LEU A 160 9.65 3.43 8.38
C LEU A 160 9.29 3.67 9.85
N HIS A 161 10.29 3.94 10.69
CA HIS A 161 10.11 4.20 12.12
C HIS A 161 9.43 5.55 12.39
N HIS A 162 9.69 6.57 11.58
CA HIS A 162 9.00 7.85 11.70
C HIS A 162 7.50 7.70 11.38
N LYS A 163 7.13 6.94 10.34
CA LYS A 163 5.71 6.63 10.07
C LYS A 163 5.06 5.89 11.24
N GLN A 164 5.75 4.92 11.84
CA GLN A 164 5.26 4.23 13.02
C GLN A 164 4.95 5.20 14.16
N LYS A 165 5.91 6.06 14.49
CA LYS A 165 5.76 7.05 15.56
C LYS A 165 4.56 7.98 15.33
N LEU A 166 4.41 8.52 14.11
CA LEU A 166 3.30 9.42 13.77
C LEU A 166 1.93 8.74 13.94
N LEU A 167 1.82 7.48 13.52
CA LEU A 167 0.60 6.70 13.62
C LEU A 167 0.28 6.32 15.08
N GLU A 168 1.30 5.95 15.87
CA GLU A 168 1.15 5.69 17.31
C GLU A 168 0.70 6.95 18.06
N GLU A 169 1.29 8.11 17.77
CA GLU A 169 0.92 9.40 18.36
C GLU A 169 -0.51 9.82 18.00
N ALA A 170 -0.95 9.52 16.77
CA ALA A 170 -2.31 9.79 16.32
C ALA A 170 -3.34 8.73 16.76
N GLY A 171 -2.91 7.62 17.34
CA GLY A 171 -3.80 6.50 17.70
C GLY A 171 -4.41 5.77 16.48
N VAL A 172 -3.75 5.83 15.32
CA VAL A 172 -4.22 5.21 14.07
C VAL A 172 -3.38 3.95 13.78
N GLN A 173 -4.02 2.87 13.32
CA GLN A 173 -3.29 1.63 13.02
C GLN A 173 -2.39 1.81 11.79
N GLY A 174 -1.18 1.23 11.84
CA GLY A 174 -0.28 1.18 10.68
C GLY A 174 -0.18 -0.22 10.09
N LEU A 175 0.04 -0.31 8.77
CA LEU A 175 0.38 -1.54 8.07
C LEU A 175 1.50 -1.29 7.06
N ALA A 176 2.65 -1.90 7.27
CA ALA A 176 3.71 -1.88 6.28
C ALA A 176 3.42 -2.94 5.20
N SER A 177 3.48 -2.57 3.93
CA SER A 177 3.44 -3.53 2.81
C SER A 177 4.79 -3.57 2.14
N THR A 178 5.38 -4.75 1.99
CA THR A 178 6.64 -4.88 1.26
C THR A 178 6.43 -4.58 -0.22
N GLN A 179 7.39 -3.90 -0.84
CA GLN A 179 7.58 -4.03 -2.28
C GLN A 179 7.82 -5.51 -2.62
N MET A 180 7.42 -5.91 -3.82
CA MET A 180 7.56 -7.26 -4.34
C MET A 180 9.02 -7.72 -4.19
N CYS A 181 9.22 -8.73 -3.34
CA CYS A 181 10.53 -9.28 -3.03
C CYS A 181 10.43 -10.81 -3.04
N PHE A 182 11.27 -11.47 -3.84
CA PHE A 182 11.27 -12.93 -3.98
C PHE A 182 12.39 -13.61 -3.19
N ASP A 183 13.25 -12.84 -2.54
CA ASP A 183 14.34 -13.37 -1.72
C ASP A 183 13.90 -13.48 -0.25
N ILE A 184 13.60 -14.72 0.15
CA ILE A 184 13.13 -15.05 1.50
C ILE A 184 14.18 -14.70 2.56
N ALA A 185 15.48 -14.88 2.27
CA ALA A 185 16.54 -14.58 3.22
C ALA A 185 16.67 -13.07 3.43
N LEU A 186 16.53 -12.28 2.37
CA LEU A 186 16.50 -10.82 2.47
C LEU A 186 15.28 -10.32 3.26
N ILE A 187 14.08 -10.81 2.97
CA ILE A 187 12.87 -10.44 3.74
C ILE A 187 13.07 -10.76 5.23
N ARG A 188 13.56 -11.96 5.54
CA ARG A 188 13.75 -12.39 6.92
C ARG A 188 14.78 -11.55 7.65
N SER A 189 15.95 -11.34 7.07
CA SER A 189 17.03 -10.55 7.68
C SER A 189 16.63 -9.08 7.87
N TRP A 190 15.97 -8.48 6.88
CA TRP A 190 15.39 -7.15 7.00
C TRP A 190 14.37 -7.08 8.14
N LEU A 191 13.43 -8.04 8.20
CA LEU A 191 12.42 -8.07 9.24
C LEU A 191 13.04 -8.21 10.63
N GLU A 192 13.97 -9.14 10.82
CA GLU A 192 14.70 -9.32 12.09
C GLU A 192 15.41 -8.03 12.51
N GLN A 193 16.07 -7.35 11.56
CA GLN A 193 16.73 -6.07 11.81
C GLN A 193 15.74 -4.98 12.23
N GLU A 194 14.64 -4.79 11.50
CA GLU A 194 13.64 -3.76 11.82
C GLU A 194 12.95 -4.02 13.16
N ARG A 195 12.66 -5.30 13.49
CA ARG A 195 12.14 -5.67 14.81
C ARG A 195 13.12 -5.36 15.93
N ASN A 196 14.41 -5.68 15.75
CA ASN A 196 15.46 -5.36 16.72
C ASN A 196 15.63 -3.84 16.91
N ASN A 197 15.38 -3.06 15.86
CA ASN A 197 15.40 -1.60 15.91
C ASN A 197 14.11 -0.98 16.49
N GLY A 198 13.10 -1.80 16.84
CA GLY A 198 11.88 -1.34 17.51
C GLY A 198 10.66 -1.15 16.62
N PHE A 199 10.70 -1.57 15.34
CA PHE A 199 9.52 -1.56 14.48
C PHE A 199 8.55 -2.66 14.95
N LYS A 200 7.30 -2.32 15.23
CA LYS A 200 6.28 -3.23 15.82
C LYS A 200 5.05 -3.41 14.96
N MET A 201 4.85 -2.55 13.96
CA MET A 201 3.66 -2.61 13.12
C MET A 201 3.56 -3.91 12.31
N PRO A 202 2.34 -4.38 12.00
CA PRO A 202 2.14 -5.53 11.14
C PRO A 202 2.75 -5.29 9.75
N ILE A 203 3.14 -6.39 9.11
CA ILE A 203 3.71 -6.39 7.76
C ILE A 203 2.88 -7.30 6.87
N GLN A 204 2.43 -6.76 5.75
CA GLN A 204 1.87 -7.49 4.63
C GLN A 204 2.97 -7.73 3.59
N LEU A 205 3.08 -8.97 3.11
CA LEU A 205 3.97 -9.30 2.00
C LEU A 205 3.23 -8.99 0.69
N GLY A 206 3.80 -8.09 -0.11
CA GLY A 206 3.35 -7.73 -1.46
C GLY A 206 4.00 -8.56 -2.55
#